data_AF-A0A3P8T650-F1
#
_entry.id   AF-A0A3P8T650-F1
#
_cell.length_a   1.000
_cell.length_b   1.000
_cell.length_c   1.000
_cell.angle_alpha   90.00
_cell.angle_beta   90.00
_cell.angle_gamma   90.00
#
_symmetry.space_group_name_H-M   'P 1'
#
loop_
_entity.id
_entity.type
_entity.pdbx_description
1 polymer ?
#
loop_
_entity_poly.entity_id
_entity_poly.type
_entity_poly.pdbx_seq_one_letter_code
_entity_poly.pdbx_strand_id
1 'polypeptide(L)'
;MCCLKDMKNKRGFEVRSFGTGSHVKLPGPAPDKPNVYDFKTTYEQMYNDLVRKDKELYTQNGILHMLDRNKRIKSKPERFQNCKEKFDLVITCEERVYDQVLEDLNSREQETLQPVHVINVDIQDNHEEATLGAFLICELCQCIQHTDDMENEIDELLQEFEEKSNRPFLHTVCFY
;
A
#
# COMPACT_ATOMS: atom_id res chain seq x y z
N MET A 1 -1.08 -1.27 0.48
CA MET A 1 -0.12 -1.26 -0.63
C MET A 1 0.27 0.15 -0.98
N CYS A 2 1.58 0.35 -1.11
CA CYS A 2 2.25 1.58 -1.49
C CYS A 2 3.01 1.29 -2.79
N CYS A 3 2.86 2.11 -3.82
CA CYS A 3 3.59 1.99 -5.07
C CYS A 3 4.46 3.24 -5.22
N LEU A 4 5.73 3.04 -5.51
CA LEU A 4 6.74 4.08 -5.56
C LEU A 4 7.25 4.21 -6.99
N LYS A 5 7.34 5.45 -7.43
CA LYS A 5 7.95 5.83 -8.69
C LYS A 5 9.09 6.79 -8.38
N ASP A 6 10.17 6.67 -9.13
CA ASP A 6 11.36 7.46 -8.87
C ASP A 6 11.13 8.95 -9.19
N MET A 7 11.54 9.84 -8.27
CA MET A 7 11.68 11.27 -8.54
C MET A 7 13.11 11.72 -8.23
N LYS A 8 13.83 12.17 -9.25
CA LYS A 8 15.09 12.91 -9.11
C LYS A 8 14.83 14.28 -8.44
N ASN A 9 14.62 14.32 -7.12
CA ASN A 9 15.15 15.40 -6.27
C ASN A 9 14.96 15.18 -4.76
N LYS A 10 16.10 15.20 -4.06
CA LYS A 10 16.38 15.61 -2.68
C LYS A 10 15.18 15.54 -1.70
N ARG A 11 14.85 14.31 -1.28
CA ARG A 11 13.93 13.85 -0.19
C ARG A 11 12.50 13.38 -0.57
N GLY A 12 12.10 13.31 -1.84
CA GLY A 12 10.69 13.04 -2.20
C GLY A 12 10.50 11.88 -3.17
N PHE A 13 10.04 10.72 -2.67
CA PHE A 13 9.51 9.63 -3.49
C PHE A 13 8.21 10.06 -4.18
N GLU A 14 8.00 9.69 -5.45
CA GLU A 14 6.68 9.81 -6.08
C GLU A 14 5.83 8.63 -5.62
N VAL A 15 5.07 8.85 -4.54
CA VAL A 15 4.30 7.79 -3.89
C VAL A 15 2.85 7.79 -4.39
N ARG A 16 2.36 6.62 -4.78
CA ARG A 16 0.94 6.31 -4.96
C ARG A 16 0.52 5.17 -4.04
N SER A 17 -0.78 5.07 -3.76
CA SER A 17 -1.31 4.04 -2.87
C SER A 17 -2.56 3.41 -3.46
N PHE A 18 -2.74 2.11 -3.26
CA PHE A 18 -3.84 1.37 -3.86
C PHE A 18 -4.36 0.28 -2.94
N GLY A 19 -5.57 -0.19 -3.22
CA GLY A 19 -6.09 -1.46 -2.72
C GLY A 19 -6.17 -2.48 -3.86
N THR A 20 -6.06 -3.76 -3.52
CA THR A 20 -6.20 -4.89 -4.47
C THR A 20 -7.56 -5.57 -4.38
N GLY A 21 -8.31 -5.35 -3.29
CA GLY A 21 -9.63 -5.90 -3.08
C GLY A 21 -10.63 -5.49 -4.17
N SER A 22 -11.73 -6.23 -4.30
CA SER A 22 -12.82 -5.89 -5.24
C SER A 22 -13.60 -4.65 -4.81
N HIS A 23 -13.70 -4.42 -3.51
CA HIS A 23 -14.39 -3.30 -2.88
C HIS A 23 -13.59 -2.78 -1.70
N VAL A 24 -13.83 -1.53 -1.32
CA VAL A 24 -13.31 -0.93 -0.10
C VAL A 24 -14.14 -1.44 1.07
N LYS A 25 -13.50 -2.04 2.07
CA LYS A 25 -14.16 -2.54 3.27
C LYS A 25 -13.65 -1.78 4.48
N LEU A 26 -14.55 -1.28 5.31
CA LEU A 26 -14.25 -0.68 6.61
C LEU A 26 -14.95 -1.48 7.71
N PRO A 27 -14.35 -1.64 8.90
CA PRO A 27 -15.02 -2.27 10.03
C PRO A 27 -16.39 -1.65 10.31
N GLY A 28 -17.35 -2.48 10.69
CA GLY A 28 -18.68 -2.03 11.10
C GLY A 28 -18.98 -2.41 12.56
N PRO A 29 -20.26 -2.38 12.98
CA PRO A 29 -20.65 -2.66 14.36
C PRO A 29 -20.44 -4.12 14.77
N ALA A 30 -20.31 -5.04 13.81
CA ALA A 30 -20.03 -6.45 14.05
C ALA A 30 -19.14 -7.02 12.93
N PRO A 31 -18.38 -8.11 13.19
CA PRO A 31 -17.47 -8.71 12.19
C PRO A 31 -18.15 -9.14 10.88
N ASP A 32 -19.41 -9.56 10.96
CA ASP A 32 -20.25 -9.98 9.83
C ASP A 32 -20.92 -8.81 9.10
N LYS A 33 -20.79 -7.59 9.61
CA LYS A 33 -21.45 -6.38 9.09
C LYS A 33 -20.45 -5.28 8.72
N PRO A 34 -19.51 -5.51 7.80
CA PRO A 34 -18.58 -4.49 7.35
C PRO A 34 -19.30 -3.41 6.53
N ASN A 35 -18.75 -2.20 6.51
CA ASN A 35 -19.16 -1.16 5.58
C ASN A 35 -18.41 -1.38 4.25
N VAL A 36 -19.16 -1.62 3.18
CA VAL A 36 -18.59 -1.94 1.86
C VAL A 36 -18.92 -0.82 0.88
N TYR A 37 -17.90 -0.32 0.17
CA TYR A 37 -18.02 0.75 -0.81
C TYR A 37 -17.33 0.40 -2.13
N ASP A 38 -17.86 0.91 -3.23
CA ASP A 38 -17.17 0.92 -4.53
C ASP A 38 -15.99 1.91 -4.51
N PHE A 39 -14.91 1.62 -5.25
CA PHE A 39 -13.73 2.48 -5.38
C PHE A 39 -14.04 3.86 -6.02
N LYS A 40 -15.21 4.04 -6.64
CA LYS A 40 -15.70 5.33 -7.12
C LYS A 40 -16.11 6.28 -5.98
N THR A 41 -16.41 5.75 -4.80
CA THR A 41 -16.85 6.52 -3.63
C THR A 41 -15.69 7.33 -3.05
N THR A 42 -15.88 8.61 -2.78
CA THR A 42 -14.83 9.48 -2.18
C THR A 42 -14.70 9.24 -0.68
N TYR A 43 -13.54 9.56 -0.10
CA TYR A 43 -13.36 9.47 1.35
C TYR A 43 -14.31 10.41 2.11
N GLU A 44 -14.66 11.56 1.52
CA GLU A 44 -15.66 12.47 2.08
C GLU A 44 -17.07 11.86 2.09
N GLN A 45 -17.46 11.16 1.03
CA GLN A 45 -18.74 10.43 1.00
C GLN A 45 -18.78 9.33 2.06
N MET A 46 -17.71 8.53 2.18
CA MET A 46 -17.61 7.49 3.22
C MET A 46 -17.67 8.10 4.62
N TYR A 47 -16.95 9.21 4.85
CA TYR A 47 -16.95 9.91 6.14
C TYR A 47 -18.38 10.35 6.52
N ASN A 48 -19.07 11.02 5.60
CA ASN A 48 -20.43 11.52 5.84
C ASN A 48 -21.44 10.37 6.04
N ASP A 49 -21.28 9.24 5.35
CA ASP A 49 -22.11 8.05 5.54
C ASP A 49 -21.92 7.44 6.93
N LEU A 50 -20.67 7.25 7.37
CA LEU A 50 -20.36 6.71 8.69
C LEU A 50 -20.83 7.63 9.83
N VAL A 51 -20.66 8.95 9.68
CA VAL A 51 -21.19 9.93 10.65
C VAL A 51 -22.71 9.83 10.78
N ARG A 52 -23.43 9.61 9.67
CA ARG A 52 -24.89 9.45 9.68
C ARG A 52 -25.33 8.12 10.30
N LYS A 53 -24.55 7.06 10.11
CA LYS A 53 -24.83 5.73 10.67
C LYS A 53 -24.62 5.68 12.17
N ASP A 54 -23.41 6.00 12.63
CA ASP A 54 -23.05 5.98 14.05
C ASP A 54 -21.76 6.77 14.30
N LYS A 55 -21.89 8.07 14.57
CA LYS A 55 -20.73 8.93 14.81
C LYS A 55 -19.88 8.46 15.99
N GLU A 56 -20.48 7.98 17.07
CA GLU A 56 -19.76 7.64 18.30
C GLU A 56 -18.88 6.40 18.07
N LEU A 57 -19.46 5.33 17.51
CA LEU A 57 -18.74 4.10 17.18
C LEU A 57 -17.54 4.37 16.27
N TYR A 58 -17.75 5.10 15.16
CA TYR A 58 -16.70 5.34 14.16
C TYR A 58 -15.69 6.42 14.59
N THR A 59 -15.99 7.18 15.64
CA THR A 59 -15.00 8.04 16.32
C THR A 59 -14.13 7.20 17.25
N GLN A 60 -14.74 6.32 18.06
CA GLN A 60 -14.04 5.50 19.05
C GLN A 60 -13.07 4.50 18.41
N ASN A 61 -13.45 3.88 17.29
CA ASN A 61 -12.57 2.95 16.56
C ASN A 61 -11.56 3.65 15.62
N GLY A 62 -11.54 4.99 15.58
CA GLY A 62 -10.58 5.78 14.80
C GLY A 62 -10.85 5.89 13.30
N ILE A 63 -11.89 5.25 12.75
CA ILE A 63 -12.15 5.23 11.29
C ILE A 63 -12.44 6.64 10.75
N LEU A 64 -13.22 7.46 11.47
CA LEU A 64 -13.49 8.83 11.03
C LEU A 64 -12.21 9.67 10.96
N HIS A 65 -11.29 9.49 11.92
CA HIS A 65 -9.99 10.17 11.91
C HIS A 65 -9.13 9.70 10.74
N MET A 66 -9.10 8.39 10.46
CA MET A 66 -8.41 7.82 9.30
C MET A 66 -8.95 8.38 7.98
N LEU A 67 -10.27 8.45 7.80
CA LEU A 67 -10.91 9.00 6.59
C LEU A 67 -10.62 10.50 6.43
N ASP A 68 -10.61 11.26 7.53
CA ASP A 68 -10.24 12.68 7.51
C ASP A 68 -8.79 12.91 7.11
N ARG A 69 -7.87 12.03 7.53
CA ARG A 69 -6.49 12.03 7.04
C ARG A 69 -6.43 11.69 5.56
N ASN A 70 -7.09 10.61 5.14
CA ASN A 70 -7.00 10.11 3.76
C ASN A 70 -7.53 11.11 2.73
N LYS A 71 -8.63 11.81 3.04
CA LYS A 71 -9.20 12.82 2.13
C LYS A 71 -8.29 14.04 1.89
N ARG A 72 -7.33 14.31 2.79
CA ARG A 72 -6.30 15.35 2.62
C ARG A 72 -5.17 14.90 1.69
N ILE A 73 -4.98 13.58 1.56
CA ILE A 73 -3.93 12.98 0.73
C ILE A 73 -4.46 12.80 -0.71
N LYS A 74 -5.65 12.22 -0.86
CA LYS A 74 -6.31 12.03 -2.17
C LYS A 74 -7.83 11.97 -2.02
N SER A 75 -8.57 12.20 -3.10
CA SER A 75 -10.04 12.32 -3.05
C SER A 75 -10.76 10.99 -2.80
N LYS A 76 -10.25 9.88 -3.34
CA LYS A 76 -10.88 8.56 -3.27
C LYS A 76 -9.83 7.43 -3.26
N PRO A 77 -10.16 6.25 -2.72
CA PRO A 77 -9.32 5.06 -2.88
C PRO A 77 -9.22 4.65 -4.34
N GLU A 78 -8.13 3.97 -4.68
CA GLU A 78 -7.85 3.53 -6.05
C GLU A 78 -7.54 2.04 -6.03
N ARG A 79 -8.00 1.34 -7.07
CA ARG A 79 -7.78 -0.09 -7.24
C ARG A 79 -6.57 -0.32 -8.14
N PHE A 80 -5.63 -1.15 -7.71
CA PHE A 80 -4.37 -1.37 -8.42
C PHE A 80 -4.56 -1.98 -9.81
N GLN A 81 -5.45 -2.96 -9.92
CA GLN A 81 -5.74 -3.65 -11.19
C GLN A 81 -6.33 -2.71 -12.25
N ASN A 82 -6.83 -1.53 -11.85
CA ASN A 82 -7.33 -0.52 -12.78
C ASN A 82 -6.26 0.52 -13.15
N CYS A 83 -5.09 0.50 -12.51
CA CYS A 83 -4.01 1.44 -12.72
C CYS A 83 -3.05 0.92 -13.81
N LYS A 84 -2.77 1.75 -14.82
CA LYS A 84 -1.84 1.45 -15.93
C LYS A 84 -0.49 2.14 -15.80
N GLU A 85 -0.25 2.84 -14.69
CA GLU A 85 1.05 3.46 -14.45
C GLU A 85 2.10 2.42 -14.08
N LYS A 86 3.35 2.77 -14.38
CA LYS A 86 4.54 1.96 -14.12
C LYS A 86 5.27 2.50 -12.91
N PHE A 87 5.77 1.58 -12.10
CA PHE A 87 6.46 1.82 -10.84
C PHE A 87 7.78 1.08 -10.85
N ASP A 88 8.80 1.64 -10.20
CA ASP A 88 10.09 0.96 -10.06
C ASP A 88 10.01 -0.05 -8.89
N LEU A 89 9.22 0.30 -7.86
CA LEU A 89 9.03 -0.49 -6.66
C LEU A 89 7.55 -0.51 -6.21
N VAL A 90 7.03 -1.70 -5.93
CA VAL A 90 5.70 -1.93 -5.35
C VAL A 90 5.87 -2.60 -3.99
N ILE A 91 5.30 -2.00 -2.95
CA ILE A 91 5.35 -2.53 -1.58
C ILE A 91 3.95 -2.94 -1.13
N THR A 92 3.79 -4.22 -0.82
CA THR A 92 2.57 -4.80 -0.26
C THR A 92 2.68 -4.91 1.25
N CYS A 93 1.52 -4.88 1.92
CA CYS A 93 1.44 -4.78 3.39
C CYS A 93 0.96 -6.09 4.03
N GLU A 94 0.66 -7.11 3.22
CA GLU A 94 0.23 -8.44 3.64
C GLU A 94 0.41 -9.40 2.45
N GLU A 95 0.70 -10.67 2.72
CA GLU A 95 0.98 -11.69 1.70
C GLU A 95 -0.18 -11.87 0.71
N ARG A 96 -1.43 -11.77 1.18
CA ARG A 96 -2.59 -11.83 0.29
C ARG A 96 -2.61 -10.71 -0.76
N VAL A 97 -2.16 -9.51 -0.38
CA VAL A 97 -2.07 -8.37 -1.31
C VAL A 97 -0.92 -8.58 -2.27
N TYR A 98 0.19 -9.15 -1.80
CA TYR A 98 1.33 -9.56 -2.62
C TYR A 98 0.91 -10.50 -3.75
N ASP A 99 0.23 -11.60 -3.44
CA ASP A 99 -0.24 -12.57 -4.42
C ASP A 99 -1.15 -11.92 -5.48
N GLN A 100 -2.06 -11.04 -5.04
CA GLN A 100 -2.98 -10.33 -5.94
C GLN A 100 -2.28 -9.33 -6.86
N VAL A 101 -1.17 -8.74 -6.43
CA VAL A 101 -0.34 -7.88 -7.27
C VAL A 101 0.41 -8.70 -8.30
N LEU A 102 1.02 -9.81 -7.88
CA LEU A 102 1.75 -10.70 -8.78
C LEU A 102 0.83 -11.31 -9.85
N GLU A 103 -0.34 -11.81 -9.44
CA GLU A 103 -1.34 -12.35 -10.37
C GLU A 103 -1.75 -11.30 -11.40
N ASP A 104 -2.05 -10.08 -10.96
CA ASP A 104 -2.45 -8.99 -11.84
C ASP A 104 -1.32 -8.59 -12.81
N LEU A 105 -0.09 -8.37 -12.31
CA LEU A 105 1.05 -8.00 -13.16
C LEU A 105 1.39 -9.10 -14.18
N ASN A 106 1.37 -10.37 -13.77
CA ASN A 106 1.65 -11.50 -14.66
C ASN A 106 0.54 -11.76 -15.68
N SER A 107 -0.70 -11.34 -15.38
CA SER A 107 -1.83 -11.45 -16.32
C SER A 107 -1.86 -10.36 -17.40
N ARG A 108 -1.13 -9.26 -17.19
CA ARG A 108 -1.02 -8.16 -18.16
C ARG A 108 -0.09 -8.57 -19.30
N GLU A 109 -0.40 -8.08 -20.50
CA GLU A 109 0.51 -8.22 -21.64
C GLU A 109 1.76 -7.38 -21.40
N GLN A 110 2.94 -7.99 -21.55
CA GLN A 110 4.23 -7.34 -21.30
C GLN A 110 4.61 -6.52 -22.54
N GLU A 111 4.39 -5.21 -22.48
CA GLU A 111 4.62 -4.31 -23.62
C GLU A 111 6.06 -3.78 -23.68
N THR A 112 6.69 -3.56 -22.52
CA THR A 112 7.98 -2.87 -22.43
C THR A 112 9.13 -3.71 -21.89
N LEU A 113 8.82 -4.83 -21.23
CA LEU A 113 9.77 -5.67 -20.50
C LEU A 113 10.58 -4.89 -19.45
N GLN A 114 10.04 -3.75 -18.98
CA GLN A 114 10.66 -2.98 -17.91
C GLN A 114 10.40 -3.71 -16.57
N PRO A 115 11.43 -4.00 -15.77
CA PRO A 115 11.25 -4.67 -14.49
C PRO A 115 10.55 -3.76 -13.49
N VAL A 116 9.82 -4.38 -12.57
CA VAL A 116 9.28 -3.77 -11.35
C VAL A 116 9.52 -4.71 -10.19
N HIS A 117 10.14 -4.19 -9.13
CA HIS A 117 10.35 -4.94 -7.90
C HIS A 117 9.08 -4.94 -7.06
N VAL A 118 8.63 -6.10 -6.62
CA VAL A 118 7.48 -6.26 -5.72
C VAL A 118 8.00 -6.82 -4.40
N ILE A 119 7.80 -6.06 -3.32
CA ILE A 119 8.25 -6.43 -1.97
C ILE A 119 7.05 -6.53 -1.04
N ASN A 120 6.95 -7.61 -0.27
CA ASN A 120 5.98 -7.71 0.80
C ASN A 120 6.61 -7.41 2.16
N VAL A 121 5.96 -6.55 2.94
CA VAL A 121 6.23 -6.32 4.35
C VAL A 121 4.95 -6.64 5.11
N ASP A 122 4.95 -7.68 5.93
CA ASP A 122 3.75 -8.04 6.68
C ASP A 122 3.50 -7.02 7.80
N ILE A 123 2.38 -6.30 7.69
CA ILE A 123 1.97 -5.23 8.60
C ILE A 123 0.57 -5.55 9.09
N GLN A 124 0.44 -5.76 10.39
CA GLN A 124 -0.87 -6.07 10.98
C GLN A 124 -1.85 -4.90 10.82
N ASP A 125 -3.13 -5.22 10.62
CA ASP A 125 -4.21 -4.27 10.39
C ASP A 125 -4.66 -3.58 11.70
N ASN A 126 -3.75 -2.81 12.30
CA ASN A 126 -4.03 -1.91 13.42
C ASN A 126 -3.21 -0.60 13.29
N HIS A 127 -3.61 0.44 14.03
CA HIS A 127 -3.04 1.77 13.87
C HIS A 127 -1.56 1.88 14.29
N GLU A 128 -1.15 1.13 15.31
CA GLU A 128 0.22 1.15 15.85
C GLU A 128 1.18 0.47 14.86
N GLU A 129 0.84 -0.76 14.43
CA GLU A 129 1.61 -1.52 13.45
C GLU A 129 1.63 -0.83 12.07
N ALA A 130 0.52 -0.20 11.65
CA ALA A 130 0.52 0.60 10.42
C ALA A 130 1.48 1.79 10.48
N THR A 131 1.65 2.38 11.66
CA THR A 131 2.59 3.50 11.86
C THR A 131 4.03 3.01 11.85
N LEU A 132 4.34 1.92 12.57
CA LEU A 132 5.66 1.30 12.58
C LEU A 132 6.05 0.79 11.19
N GLY A 133 5.14 0.10 10.51
CA GLY A 133 5.31 -0.37 9.14
C GLY A 133 5.53 0.77 8.15
N ALA A 134 4.84 1.90 8.31
CA ALA A 134 5.10 3.08 7.47
C ALA A 134 6.52 3.65 7.66
N PHE A 135 7.05 3.64 8.89
CA PHE A 135 8.44 4.05 9.14
C PHE A 135 9.43 3.06 8.54
N LEU A 136 9.21 1.75 8.73
CA LEU A 136 10.05 0.70 8.17
C LEU A 136 10.09 0.77 6.63
N ILE A 137 8.93 0.93 6.00
CA ILE A 137 8.83 1.12 4.54
C ILE A 137 9.61 2.37 4.12
N CYS A 138 9.44 3.49 4.83
CA CYS A 138 10.14 4.73 4.52
C CYS A 138 11.67 4.55 4.60
N GLU A 139 12.16 3.86 5.63
CA GLU A 139 13.58 3.56 5.79
C GLU A 139 14.12 2.65 4.69
N LEU A 140 13.39 1.57 4.35
CA LEU A 140 13.73 0.68 3.24
C LEU A 140 13.84 1.45 1.92
N CYS A 141 12.85 2.30 1.63
CA CYS A 141 12.84 3.10 0.41
C CYS A 141 14.02 4.09 0.37
N GLN A 142 14.37 4.67 1.53
CA GLN A 142 15.54 5.53 1.64
C GLN A 142 16.81 4.74 1.37
N CYS A 143 17.00 3.56 1.96
CA CYS A 143 18.17 2.72 1.70
C CYS A 143 18.28 2.37 0.21
N ILE A 144 17.20 1.92 -0.41
CA ILE A 144 17.15 1.61 -1.85
C ILE A 144 17.48 2.85 -2.71
N GLN A 145 17.04 4.05 -2.32
CA GLN A 145 17.34 5.26 -3.07
C GLN A 145 18.83 5.67 -3.02
N HIS A 146 19.57 5.23 -1.98
CA HIS A 146 20.98 5.55 -1.81
C HIS A 146 21.91 4.51 -2.44
N THR A 147 21.39 3.41 -3.00
CA THR A 147 22.20 2.44 -3.74
C THR A 147 22.45 2.92 -5.16
N ASP A 148 23.65 2.64 -5.67
CA ASP A 148 24.02 2.98 -7.05
C ASP A 148 23.47 1.94 -8.04
N ASP A 149 23.28 0.69 -7.58
CA ASP A 149 22.75 -0.43 -8.36
C ASP A 149 21.67 -1.20 -7.59
N MET A 150 20.41 -0.76 -7.74
CA MET A 150 19.26 -1.40 -7.09
C MET A 150 19.15 -2.90 -7.45
N GLU A 151 19.35 -3.27 -8.71
CA GLU A 151 19.09 -4.63 -9.18
C GLU A 151 20.03 -5.65 -8.52
N ASN A 152 21.27 -5.25 -8.24
CA ASN A 152 22.27 -6.12 -7.61
C ASN A 152 22.28 -6.03 -6.07
N GLU A 153 21.90 -4.88 -5.48
CA GLU A 153 22.01 -4.64 -4.03
C GLU A 153 20.71 -4.91 -3.25
N ILE A 154 19.56 -5.02 -3.92
CA ILE A 154 18.25 -5.14 -3.24
C ILE A 154 18.14 -6.39 -2.35
N ASP A 155 18.69 -7.53 -2.77
CA ASP A 155 18.62 -8.77 -2.00
C ASP A 155 19.46 -8.70 -0.72
N GLU A 156 20.66 -8.10 -0.80
CA GLU A 156 21.54 -7.89 0.36
C GLU A 156 20.92 -6.89 1.34
N LEU A 157 20.35 -5.78 0.83
CA LEU A 157 19.61 -4.83 1.64
C LEU A 157 18.44 -5.49 2.36
N LEU A 158 17.62 -6.28 1.66
CA LEU A 158 16.48 -6.94 2.27
C LEU A 158 16.90 -7.90 3.36
N GLN A 159 17.99 -8.65 3.16
CA GLN A 159 18.55 -9.52 4.19
C GLN A 159 18.99 -8.74 5.44
N GLU A 160 19.66 -7.60 5.28
CA GLU A 160 20.00 -6.74 6.42
C GLU A 160 18.76 -6.23 7.17
N PHE A 161 17.71 -5.86 6.44
CA PHE A 161 16.46 -5.40 7.03
C PHE A 161 15.70 -6.54 7.72
N GLU A 162 15.75 -7.77 7.20
CA GLU A 162 15.23 -8.97 7.87
C GLU A 162 15.89 -9.18 9.22
N GLU A 163 17.22 -9.09 9.28
CA GLU A 163 18.00 -9.24 10.52
C GLU A 163 17.72 -8.12 11.53
N LYS A 164 17.63 -6.86 11.07
CA LYS A 164 17.39 -5.69 11.94
C LYS A 164 15.95 -5.63 12.46
N SER A 165 14.97 -5.95 11.62
CA SER A 165 13.55 -5.81 11.96
C SER A 165 12.93 -7.10 12.52
N ASN A 166 13.62 -8.24 12.36
CA ASN A 166 13.11 -9.58 12.68
C ASN A 166 11.75 -9.85 12.02
N ARG A 167 11.60 -9.40 10.77
CA ARG A 167 10.42 -9.60 9.91
C ARG A 167 10.88 -10.13 8.56
N PRO A 168 10.20 -11.14 7.99
CA PRO A 168 10.52 -11.62 6.65
C PRO A 168 10.05 -10.62 5.58
N PHE A 169 10.84 -10.48 4.51
CA PHE A 169 10.48 -9.72 3.32
C PHE A 169 10.35 -10.68 2.15
N LEU A 170 9.18 -10.70 1.50
CA LEU A 170 9.05 -11.41 0.22
C LEU A 170 9.49 -10.47 -0.90
N HIS A 171 10.21 -10.97 -1.89
CA HIS A 171 10.63 -10.17 -3.04
C HIS A 171 10.50 -10.98 -4.33
N THR A 172 10.02 -10.33 -5.39
CA THR A 172 9.92 -10.88 -6.74
C THR A 172 9.97 -9.74 -7.74
N VAL A 173 10.50 -10.03 -8.93
CA VAL A 173 10.49 -9.09 -10.06
C VAL A 173 9.39 -9.47 -11.04
N CYS A 174 8.55 -8.50 -11.39
CA CYS A 174 7.58 -8.59 -12.48
C CYS A 174 8.00 -7.68 -13.65
N PHE A 175 7.31 -7.76 -14.78
CA PHE A 175 7.64 -6.98 -15.98
C PHE A 175 6.39 -6.31 -16.56
N TYR A 176 6.53 -5.06 -16.99
CA TYR A 176 5.47 -4.28 -17.68
C TYR A 176 5.47 -4.46 -19.19
#